data_AF-A0A7S1EU81-F1
#
_entry.id   AF-A0A7S1EU81-F1
#
_cell.length_a   1.000
_cell.length_b   1.000
_cell.length_c   1.000
_cell.angle_alpha   90.00
_cell.angle_beta   90.00
_cell.angle_gamma   90.00
#
_symmetry.space_group_name_H-M   'P 1'
#
loop_
_entity.id
_entity.type
_entity.pdbx_description
1 polymer ?
#
loop_
_entity_poly.entity_id
_entity_poly.type
_entity_poly.pdbx_seq_one_letter_code
_entity_poly.pdbx_strand_id
1 'polypeptide(L)'
;FIMNSVQEVKLFGERLLHRELQYQNVVKLLEIYSSGHDISAAIPYIIRYILTPSKSTSISNDLLSLSVDAVISSPNHSYYPQILDSFHTLMQSTNPEHLRIVLSRSTSLPFSATRTFLSQHSSLIISLANHPHPYLRRAAYRFALSCINRDRALTFPAPSSDPSSLSLSSHLQQNESQIRVILEKIVLMICEGTLDEDDGVSVGCLRGIIKISIGSRGTAPLKSTKDALATSIWDLLLANIIPIGKRMDQLESAHIEYKRDAQRSLALLSAVALSGASLNVEKVTVGDKNLNFENNSALNNVTDHSELMKLKKWAVEWIERRLLVNISKHEEILFSKESTDSHTIETVRSFILNCYNLLHICGKLCLDEEYSKFKLKWTQKAIASLVKVLSTFCADSEQLDTEKVHNSVQLDIPKSSSNFFTKNFHLKKAHDPSTGSDSSVMM
;
A
#
# COMPACT_ATOMS: atom_id res chain seq x y z
N PHE A 1 30.96 33.49 -2.92
CA PHE A 1 29.66 34.10 -3.18
C PHE A 1 28.58 33.23 -2.54
N ILE A 2 28.22 33.51 -1.29
CA ILE A 2 27.07 32.87 -0.65
C ILE A 2 25.95 33.91 -0.78
N MET A 3 25.20 33.86 -1.89
CA MET A 3 23.93 34.58 -1.92
C MET A 3 23.05 33.99 -0.82
N ASN A 4 22.39 34.87 -0.07
CA ASN A 4 21.47 34.45 0.98
C ASN A 4 20.33 33.67 0.32
N SER A 5 20.11 32.41 0.70
CA SER A 5 19.18 31.48 0.02
C SER A 5 17.77 32.07 -0.18
N VAL A 6 17.34 32.94 0.74
CA VAL A 6 16.06 33.67 0.65
C VAL A 6 16.01 34.67 -0.51
N GLN A 7 17.11 35.39 -0.77
CA GLN A 7 17.19 36.34 -1.90
C GLN A 7 17.18 35.61 -3.24
N GLU A 8 17.83 34.44 -3.30
CA GLU A 8 17.87 33.59 -4.47
C GLU A 8 16.48 33.02 -4.80
N VAL A 9 15.76 32.49 -3.80
CA VAL A 9 14.37 32.02 -3.96
C VAL A 9 13.46 33.14 -4.46
N LYS A 10 13.57 34.35 -3.90
CA LYS A 10 12.76 35.49 -4.34
C LYS A 10 13.06 35.88 -5.79
N LEU A 11 14.33 35.90 -6.16
CA LEU A 11 14.77 36.22 -7.52
C LEU A 11 14.28 35.18 -8.55
N PHE A 12 14.30 33.89 -8.21
CA PHE A 12 13.68 32.86 -9.04
C PHE A 12 12.15 33.03 -9.13
N GLY A 13 11.49 33.40 -8.03
CA GLY A 13 10.07 33.71 -8.00
C GLY A 13 9.70 34.89 -8.92
N GLU A 14 10.44 36.00 -8.84
CA GLU A 14 10.22 37.18 -9.69
C GLU A 14 10.37 36.84 -11.18
N ARG A 15 11.34 35.99 -11.54
CA ARG A 15 11.55 35.55 -12.93
C ARG A 15 10.41 34.69 -13.48
N LEU A 16 9.49 34.18 -12.65
CA LEU A 16 8.29 33.46 -13.11
C LEU A 16 7.31 34.35 -13.91
N LEU A 17 7.47 35.68 -13.87
CA LEU A 17 6.73 36.57 -14.75
C LEU A 17 7.08 36.33 -16.24
N HIS A 18 8.28 35.81 -16.53
CA HIS A 18 8.75 35.51 -17.88
C HIS A 18 8.41 34.06 -18.22
N ARG A 19 7.44 33.85 -19.12
CA ARG A 19 6.91 32.53 -19.49
C ARG A 19 7.97 31.52 -19.91
N GLU A 20 8.94 31.96 -20.71
CA GLU A 20 10.04 31.13 -21.22
C GLU A 20 10.92 30.54 -20.10
N LEU A 21 10.96 31.21 -18.95
CA LEU A 21 11.77 30.81 -17.81
C LEU A 21 10.97 30.09 -16.72
N GLN A 22 9.64 30.01 -16.85
CA GLN A 22 8.78 29.46 -15.79
C GLN A 22 9.16 28.02 -15.42
N TYR A 23 9.28 27.14 -16.42
CA TYR A 23 9.66 25.74 -16.19
C TYR A 23 11.00 25.62 -15.47
N GLN A 24 12.04 26.25 -16.02
CA GLN A 24 13.40 26.17 -15.47
C GLN A 24 13.48 26.74 -14.04
N ASN A 25 12.77 27.83 -13.76
CA ASN A 25 12.79 28.44 -12.44
C ASN A 25 12.00 27.62 -11.41
N VAL A 26 10.87 27.00 -11.79
CA VAL A 26 10.15 26.09 -10.89
C VAL A 26 11.00 24.86 -10.57
N VAL A 27 11.70 24.29 -11.56
CA VAL A 27 12.65 23.19 -11.33
C VAL A 27 13.73 23.61 -10.33
N LYS A 28 14.36 24.78 -10.51
CA LYS A 28 15.37 25.30 -9.57
C LYS A 28 14.81 25.54 -8.17
N LEU A 29 13.58 26.02 -8.05
CA LEU A 29 12.92 26.15 -6.75
C LEU A 29 12.75 24.79 -6.07
N LEU A 30 12.34 23.75 -6.80
CA LEU A 30 12.24 22.39 -6.26
C LEU A 30 13.62 21.80 -5.90
N GLU A 31 14.67 22.11 -6.65
CA GLU A 31 16.05 21.72 -6.30
C GLU A 31 16.51 22.39 -5.00
N ILE A 32 16.25 23.68 -4.84
CA ILE A 32 16.52 24.43 -3.60
C ILE A 32 15.76 23.82 -2.42
N TYR A 33 14.48 23.47 -2.61
CA TYR A 33 13.68 22.78 -1.60
C TYR A 33 14.24 21.39 -1.25
N SER A 34 14.62 20.60 -2.25
CA SER A 34 15.21 19.27 -2.04
C SER A 34 16.55 19.34 -1.27
N SER A 35 17.23 20.48 -1.33
CA SER A 35 18.43 20.80 -0.57
C SER A 35 18.13 21.26 0.87
N GLY A 36 16.86 21.24 1.29
CA GLY A 36 16.41 21.59 2.64
C GLY A 36 16.10 23.08 2.88
N HIS A 37 16.06 23.91 1.83
CA HIS A 37 15.80 25.33 1.97
C HIS A 37 14.31 25.69 1.79
N ASP A 38 13.87 26.74 2.47
CA ASP A 38 12.49 27.23 2.39
C ASP A 38 12.24 28.01 1.09
N ILE A 39 11.23 27.58 0.33
CA ILE A 39 10.79 28.21 -0.94
C ILE A 39 9.55 29.12 -0.79
N SER A 40 9.09 29.35 0.43
CA SER A 40 7.85 30.09 0.74
C SER A 40 7.78 31.47 0.09
N ALA A 41 8.91 32.16 -0.08
CA ALA A 41 8.99 33.47 -0.71
C ALA A 41 8.61 33.46 -2.21
N ALA A 42 8.74 32.32 -2.90
CA ALA A 42 8.40 32.18 -4.31
C ALA A 42 6.93 31.80 -4.55
N ILE A 43 6.22 31.29 -3.54
CA ILE A 43 4.85 30.78 -3.66
C ILE A 43 3.84 31.81 -4.20
N PRO A 44 3.84 33.07 -3.75
CA PRO A 44 2.93 34.09 -4.31
C PRO A 44 3.11 34.28 -5.83
N TYR A 45 4.34 34.13 -6.32
CA TYR A 45 4.67 34.27 -7.74
C TYR A 45 4.17 33.05 -8.53
N ILE A 46 4.31 31.83 -8.00
CA ILE A 46 3.76 30.62 -8.62
C ILE A 46 2.24 30.71 -8.73
N ILE A 47 1.56 31.13 -7.65
CA ILE A 47 0.10 31.28 -7.65
C ILE A 47 -0.31 32.33 -8.70
N ARG A 48 0.31 33.51 -8.67
CA ARG A 48 -0.06 34.64 -9.53
C ARG A 48 0.23 34.40 -11.02
N TYR A 49 1.39 33.84 -11.35
CA TYR A 49 1.86 33.79 -12.75
C TYR A 49 1.66 32.43 -13.41
N ILE A 50 1.43 31.35 -12.65
CA ILE A 50 1.25 30.00 -13.19
C ILE A 50 -0.13 29.46 -12.86
N LEU A 51 -0.52 29.38 -11.58
CA LEU A 51 -1.77 28.70 -11.19
C LEU A 51 -3.04 29.53 -11.48
N THR A 52 -2.93 30.85 -11.51
CA THR A 52 -4.02 31.77 -11.84
C THR A 52 -3.64 32.60 -13.07
N PRO A 53 -3.41 31.98 -14.24
CA PRO A 53 -2.96 32.72 -15.40
C PRO A 53 -4.07 33.65 -15.87
N SER A 54 -3.70 34.85 -16.30
CA SER A 54 -4.62 35.81 -16.89
C SER A 54 -5.22 35.25 -18.20
N LYS A 55 -6.43 34.69 -18.11
CA LYS A 55 -7.48 34.34 -19.10
C LYS A 55 -7.13 33.79 -20.52
N SER A 56 -5.90 33.81 -21.03
CA SER A 56 -5.61 33.45 -22.43
C SER A 56 -4.45 32.49 -22.65
N THR A 57 -3.85 31.92 -21.59
CA THR A 57 -2.75 30.97 -21.75
C THR A 57 -3.05 29.59 -21.23
N SER A 58 -2.89 28.60 -22.11
CA SER A 58 -2.73 27.21 -21.73
C SER A 58 -1.44 27.04 -20.92
N ILE A 59 -1.57 26.45 -19.74
CA ILE A 59 -0.44 26.00 -18.94
C ILE A 59 -0.07 24.60 -19.45
N SER A 60 1.22 24.29 -19.59
CA SER A 60 1.61 22.91 -19.89
C SER A 60 1.39 22.02 -18.66
N ASN A 61 1.01 20.76 -18.89
CA ASN A 61 0.75 19.80 -17.80
C ASN A 61 1.98 19.62 -16.88
N ASP A 62 3.18 19.63 -17.46
CA ASP A 62 4.43 19.48 -16.69
C ASP A 62 4.68 20.69 -15.78
N LEU A 63 4.49 21.90 -16.32
CA LEU A 63 4.63 23.13 -15.54
C LEU A 63 3.60 23.19 -14.42
N LEU A 64 2.35 22.78 -14.70
CA LEU A 64 1.31 22.68 -13.69
C LEU A 64 1.69 21.68 -12.59
N SER A 65 2.12 20.47 -12.96
CA SER A 65 2.52 19.44 -12.00
C SER A 65 3.63 19.92 -11.08
N LEU A 66 4.70 20.50 -11.64
CA LEU A 66 5.82 21.00 -10.86
C LEU A 66 5.42 22.17 -9.95
N SER A 67 4.53 23.04 -10.45
CA SER A 67 4.05 24.19 -9.68
C SER A 67 3.18 23.77 -8.50
N VAL A 68 2.32 22.78 -8.70
CA VAL A 68 1.52 22.19 -7.61
C VAL A 68 2.43 21.52 -6.58
N ASP A 69 3.47 20.78 -7.03
CA ASP A 69 4.44 20.15 -6.13
C ASP A 69 5.19 21.18 -5.29
N ALA A 70 5.66 22.28 -5.89
CA ALA A 70 6.36 23.35 -5.19
C ALA A 70 5.47 24.02 -4.12
N VAL A 71 4.21 24.27 -4.48
CA VAL A 71 3.25 24.94 -3.62
C VAL A 71 2.84 24.09 -2.42
N ILE A 72 2.64 22.79 -2.60
CA ILE A 72 2.31 21.87 -1.50
C ILE A 72 3.53 21.60 -0.61
N SER A 73 4.73 21.61 -1.18
CA SER A 73 5.99 21.39 -0.45
C SER A 73 6.39 22.57 0.46
N SER A 74 5.80 23.74 0.25
CA SER A 74 6.09 24.95 1.03
C SER A 74 5.75 24.77 2.52
N PRO A 75 6.70 25.06 3.44
CA PRO A 75 6.45 25.01 4.87
C PRO A 75 5.56 26.16 5.36
N ASN A 76 5.47 27.29 4.62
CA ASN A 76 4.58 28.36 4.99
C ASN A 76 3.13 28.08 4.58
N HIS A 77 2.26 27.96 5.59
CA HIS A 77 0.85 27.69 5.41
C HIS A 77 -0.05 28.93 5.19
N SER A 78 0.51 30.14 5.12
CA SER A 78 -0.30 31.36 4.95
C SER A 78 -1.01 31.46 3.60
N TYR A 79 -0.52 30.74 2.58
CA TYR A 79 -1.04 30.84 1.20
C TYR A 79 -2.08 29.77 0.84
N TYR A 80 -2.40 28.83 1.73
CA TYR A 80 -3.34 27.75 1.43
C TYR A 80 -4.73 28.21 0.96
N PRO A 81 -5.32 29.32 1.48
CA PRO A 81 -6.57 29.82 0.92
C PRO A 81 -6.46 30.12 -0.58
N GLN A 82 -5.44 30.86 -1.01
CA GLN A 82 -5.24 31.18 -2.42
C GLN A 82 -4.92 29.95 -3.27
N ILE A 83 -4.17 29.00 -2.70
CA ILE A 83 -3.86 27.71 -3.36
C ILE A 83 -5.14 26.91 -3.59
N LEU A 84 -6.03 26.85 -2.59
CA LEU A 84 -7.30 26.16 -2.69
C LEU A 84 -8.23 26.84 -3.69
N ASP A 85 -8.23 28.18 -3.79
CA ASP A 85 -8.99 28.90 -4.82
C ASP A 85 -8.47 28.59 -6.25
N SER A 86 -7.15 28.54 -6.42
CA SER A 86 -6.54 28.11 -7.68
C SER A 86 -6.88 26.66 -8.01
N PHE A 87 -6.82 25.76 -7.02
CA PHE A 87 -7.21 24.35 -7.21
C PHE A 87 -8.69 24.24 -7.54
N HIS A 88 -9.55 25.02 -6.91
CA HIS A 88 -10.97 25.06 -7.21
C HIS A 88 -11.22 25.41 -8.68
N THR A 89 -10.53 26.43 -9.17
CA THR A 89 -10.58 26.85 -10.59
C THR A 89 -10.07 25.73 -11.52
N LEU A 90 -8.97 25.06 -11.16
CA LEU A 90 -8.43 23.95 -11.95
C LEU A 90 -9.35 22.71 -11.92
N MET A 91 -10.01 22.44 -10.79
CA MET A 91 -11.00 21.37 -10.63
C MET A 91 -12.28 21.63 -11.44
N GLN A 92 -12.55 22.89 -11.82
CA GLN A 92 -13.62 23.24 -12.76
C GLN A 92 -13.19 23.19 -14.23
N SER A 93 -11.90 22.95 -14.51
CA SER A 93 -11.41 22.92 -15.89
C SER A 93 -11.91 21.69 -16.64
N THR A 94 -12.13 21.85 -17.95
CA THR A 94 -12.51 20.74 -18.84
C THR A 94 -11.33 19.82 -19.18
N ASN A 95 -10.10 20.20 -18.81
CA ASN A 95 -8.91 19.40 -19.09
C ASN A 95 -8.75 18.27 -18.06
N PRO A 96 -8.91 16.99 -18.44
CA PRO A 96 -8.81 15.89 -17.50
C PRO A 96 -7.43 15.75 -16.86
N GLU A 97 -6.35 16.17 -17.53
CA GLU A 97 -5.00 16.13 -16.95
C GLU A 97 -4.84 17.10 -15.79
N HIS A 98 -5.48 18.27 -15.85
CA HIS A 98 -5.47 19.21 -14.72
C HIS A 98 -6.17 18.59 -13.50
N LEU A 99 -7.32 17.95 -13.70
CA LEU A 99 -8.06 17.26 -12.65
C LEU A 99 -7.21 16.15 -12.02
N ARG A 100 -6.55 15.33 -12.87
CA ARG A 100 -5.66 14.25 -12.43
C ARG A 100 -4.51 14.79 -11.59
N ILE A 101 -3.81 15.82 -12.07
CA ILE A 101 -2.66 16.43 -11.38
C ILE A 101 -3.10 16.95 -10.02
N VAL A 102 -4.12 17.81 -9.97
CA VAL A 102 -4.61 18.42 -8.72
C VAL A 102 -5.03 17.33 -7.73
N LEU A 103 -5.87 16.38 -8.12
CA LEU A 103 -6.30 15.29 -7.21
C LEU A 103 -5.13 14.46 -6.68
N SER A 104 -4.20 14.08 -7.56
CA SER A 104 -3.08 13.23 -7.16
C SER A 104 -2.16 13.91 -6.14
N ARG A 105 -1.95 15.22 -6.27
CA ARG A 105 -1.09 16.00 -5.39
C ARG A 105 -1.78 16.51 -4.14
N SER A 106 -3.11 16.71 -4.19
CA SER A 106 -3.92 17.07 -3.02
C SER A 106 -3.83 16.08 -1.86
N THR A 107 -3.36 14.85 -2.11
CA THR A 107 -3.08 13.83 -1.07
C THR A 107 -2.04 14.30 -0.04
N SER A 108 -1.14 15.20 -0.43
CA SER A 108 -0.05 15.74 0.40
C SER A 108 -0.42 17.04 1.12
N LEU A 109 -1.66 17.52 0.97
CA LEU A 109 -2.10 18.74 1.66
C LEU A 109 -2.09 18.57 3.20
N PRO A 110 -1.84 19.66 3.95
CA PRO A 110 -2.06 19.70 5.39
C PRO A 110 -3.51 19.35 5.77
N PHE A 111 -3.71 18.99 7.05
CA PHE A 111 -5.01 18.54 7.56
C PHE A 111 -6.15 19.52 7.27
N SER A 112 -5.96 20.80 7.61
CA SER A 112 -6.95 21.86 7.42
C SER A 112 -7.29 22.09 5.94
N ALA A 113 -6.27 22.16 5.08
CA ALA A 113 -6.45 22.32 3.64
C ALA A 113 -7.15 21.12 2.99
N THR A 114 -6.80 19.89 3.40
CA THR A 114 -7.46 18.67 2.92
C THR A 114 -8.94 18.65 3.29
N ARG A 115 -9.28 19.03 4.53
CA ARG A 115 -10.67 19.09 5.01
C ARG A 115 -11.49 20.08 4.19
N THR A 116 -10.95 21.28 3.95
CA THR A 116 -11.61 22.30 3.11
C THR A 116 -11.77 21.83 1.67
N PHE A 117 -10.70 21.34 1.04
CA PHE A 117 -10.73 20.84 -0.32
C PHE A 117 -11.76 19.72 -0.49
N LEU A 118 -11.80 18.77 0.44
CA LEU A 118 -12.76 17.68 0.44
C LEU A 118 -14.20 18.19 0.55
N SER A 119 -14.46 19.14 1.45
CA SER A 119 -15.81 19.72 1.63
C SER A 119 -16.33 20.40 0.36
N GLN A 120 -15.45 21.12 -0.34
CA GLN A 120 -15.79 21.87 -1.55
C GLN A 120 -15.96 20.98 -2.78
N HIS A 121 -15.19 19.89 -2.88
CA HIS A 121 -15.09 19.09 -4.10
C HIS A 121 -15.62 17.66 -3.99
N SER A 122 -16.25 17.28 -2.87
CA SER A 122 -16.74 15.91 -2.64
C SER A 122 -17.62 15.35 -3.76
N SER A 123 -18.57 16.14 -4.28
CA SER A 123 -19.45 15.73 -5.39
C SER A 123 -18.68 15.43 -6.67
N LEU A 124 -17.71 16.27 -7.02
CA LEU A 124 -16.85 16.09 -8.18
C LEU A 124 -15.91 14.90 -7.99
N ILE A 125 -15.34 14.69 -6.80
CA ILE A 125 -14.50 13.53 -6.50
C ILE A 125 -15.29 12.23 -6.70
N ILE A 126 -16.52 12.17 -6.19
CA ILE A 126 -17.40 11.00 -6.36
C ILE A 126 -17.77 10.81 -7.84
N SER A 127 -18.04 11.87 -8.58
CA SER A 127 -18.27 11.80 -10.03
C SER A 127 -17.05 11.28 -10.79
N LEU A 128 -15.85 11.72 -10.42
CA LEU A 128 -14.59 11.30 -11.04
C LEU A 128 -14.24 9.85 -10.74
N ALA A 129 -14.70 9.30 -9.61
CA ALA A 129 -14.58 7.89 -9.32
C ALA A 129 -15.38 6.99 -10.28
N ASN A 130 -16.39 7.53 -10.96
CA ASN A 130 -17.17 6.84 -11.99
C ASN A 130 -16.82 7.30 -13.42
N HIS A 131 -15.69 8.01 -13.59
CA HIS A 131 -15.30 8.55 -14.89
C HIS A 131 -14.89 7.43 -15.88
N PRO A 132 -15.18 7.53 -17.20
CA PRO A 132 -14.79 6.50 -18.17
C PRO A 132 -13.28 6.23 -18.22
N HIS A 133 -12.45 7.26 -18.00
CA HIS A 133 -11.00 7.11 -17.98
C HIS A 133 -10.45 6.57 -16.64
N PRO A 134 -9.74 5.42 -16.65
CA PRO A 134 -9.23 4.79 -15.42
C PRO A 134 -8.25 5.65 -14.63
N TYR A 135 -7.41 6.44 -15.30
CA TYR A 135 -6.42 7.28 -14.59
C TYR A 135 -7.08 8.35 -13.70
N LEU A 136 -8.26 8.86 -14.08
CA LEU A 136 -9.04 9.80 -13.26
C LEU A 136 -9.69 9.09 -12.08
N ARG A 137 -10.27 7.91 -12.32
CA ARG A 137 -10.79 7.05 -11.25
C ARG A 137 -9.69 6.78 -10.22
N ARG A 138 -8.52 6.32 -10.66
CA ARG A 138 -7.34 6.08 -9.79
C ARG A 138 -6.95 7.32 -9.00
N ALA A 139 -6.96 8.51 -9.61
CA ALA A 139 -6.64 9.76 -8.91
C ALA A 139 -7.69 10.08 -7.82
N ALA A 140 -8.98 9.94 -8.12
CA ALA A 140 -10.07 10.12 -7.18
C ALA A 140 -9.98 9.14 -6.00
N TYR A 141 -9.76 7.85 -6.29
CA TYR A 141 -9.61 6.81 -5.26
C TYR A 141 -8.37 7.01 -4.37
N ARG A 142 -7.23 7.41 -4.96
CA ARG A 142 -6.03 7.73 -4.18
C ARG A 142 -6.26 8.92 -3.24
N PHE A 143 -6.93 9.96 -3.72
CA PHE A 143 -7.31 11.10 -2.90
C PHE A 143 -8.24 10.67 -1.75
N ALA A 144 -9.30 9.95 -2.06
CA ALA A 144 -10.24 9.39 -1.09
C ALA A 144 -9.56 8.52 -0.01
N LEU A 145 -8.69 7.60 -0.42
CA LEU A 145 -7.91 6.77 0.49
C LEU A 145 -6.98 7.61 1.37
N SER A 146 -6.41 8.69 0.84
CA SER A 146 -5.57 9.61 1.64
C SER A 146 -6.38 10.35 2.71
N CYS A 147 -7.64 10.69 2.44
CA CYS A 147 -8.53 11.33 3.42
C CYS A 147 -8.85 10.41 4.60
N ILE A 148 -9.02 9.11 4.35
CA ILE A 148 -9.35 8.12 5.39
C ILE A 148 -8.10 7.67 6.17
N ASN A 149 -6.98 7.47 5.48
CA ASN A 149 -5.75 6.94 6.09
C ASN A 149 -4.96 7.94 6.94
N ARG A 150 -5.48 9.15 7.19
CA ARG A 150 -4.75 10.15 7.97
C ARG A 150 -4.59 9.72 9.42
N ASP A 151 -3.50 10.17 10.04
CA ASP A 151 -3.25 9.93 11.46
C ASP A 151 -4.35 10.55 12.33
N ARG A 152 -4.85 11.72 11.94
CA ARG A 152 -5.97 12.44 12.55
C ARG A 152 -7.19 12.39 11.64
N ALA A 153 -8.35 11.99 12.17
CA ALA A 153 -9.59 11.97 11.39
C ALA A 153 -10.06 13.40 11.06
N LEU A 154 -10.53 13.60 9.81
CA LEU A 154 -10.94 14.92 9.29
C LEU A 154 -12.17 15.51 10.02
N THR A 155 -12.89 14.69 10.80
CA THR A 155 -13.99 15.13 11.67
C THR A 155 -13.52 15.89 12.90
N PHE A 156 -12.27 15.75 13.34
CA PHE A 156 -11.77 16.51 14.48
C PHE A 156 -11.65 18.00 14.15
N PRO A 157 -11.88 18.90 15.14
CA PRO A 157 -11.61 20.32 14.97
C PRO A 157 -10.15 20.52 14.54
N ALA A 158 -9.88 21.52 13.71
CA ALA A 158 -8.51 21.83 13.30
C ALA A 158 -7.64 22.12 14.53
N PRO A 159 -6.37 21.69 14.57
CA PRO A 159 -5.47 22.05 15.67
C PRO A 159 -5.38 23.57 15.81
N SER A 160 -5.59 24.09 17.02
CA SER A 160 -5.55 25.52 17.33
C SER A 160 -4.17 26.15 17.16
N SER A 161 -3.12 25.33 17.00
CA SER A 161 -1.73 25.76 16.82
C SER A 161 -1.35 26.07 15.36
N ASP A 162 -2.20 25.77 14.38
CA ASP A 162 -1.93 26.11 12.98
C ASP A 162 -2.38 27.56 12.71
N PRO A 163 -1.47 28.51 12.44
CA PRO A 163 -1.86 29.90 12.12
C PRO A 163 -2.72 29.98 10.85
N SER A 164 -2.60 29.03 9.91
CA SER A 164 -3.49 28.89 8.74
C SER A 164 -4.89 28.35 9.11
N SER A 165 -5.03 27.69 10.26
CA SER A 165 -6.32 27.24 10.75
C SER A 165 -7.19 28.41 11.19
N LEU A 166 -6.64 29.50 11.72
CA LEU A 166 -7.44 30.64 12.19
C LEU A 166 -8.25 31.29 11.05
N SER A 167 -7.67 31.45 9.86
CA SER A 167 -8.38 32.00 8.69
C SER A 167 -9.34 31.00 8.02
N LEU A 168 -9.06 29.70 8.08
CA LEU A 168 -9.91 28.64 7.53
C LEU A 168 -10.98 28.13 8.53
N SER A 169 -10.81 28.37 9.82
CA SER A 169 -11.57 27.78 10.93
C SER A 169 -12.98 28.32 11.10
N SER A 170 -13.23 29.58 10.72
CA SER A 170 -14.55 30.19 10.84
C SER A 170 -15.60 29.49 9.96
N HIS A 171 -15.18 28.91 8.82
CA HIS A 171 -16.02 28.07 7.97
C HIS A 171 -16.05 26.58 8.37
N LEU A 172 -15.09 26.13 9.20
CA LEU A 172 -14.88 24.69 9.47
C LEU A 172 -15.54 24.20 10.77
N GLN A 173 -15.79 25.06 11.76
CA GLN A 173 -16.41 24.65 13.03
C GLN A 173 -17.88 24.21 12.89
N GLN A 174 -18.58 24.59 11.82
CA GLN A 174 -20.00 24.26 11.63
C GLN A 174 -20.28 22.96 10.83
N ASN A 175 -19.26 22.28 10.29
CA ASN A 175 -19.45 21.26 9.25
C ASN A 175 -18.99 19.84 9.63
N GLU A 176 -18.91 19.49 10.92
CA GLU A 176 -18.48 18.14 11.33
C GLU A 176 -19.45 17.05 10.85
N SER A 177 -20.76 17.28 10.96
CA SER A 177 -21.80 16.37 10.46
C SER A 177 -21.73 16.22 8.94
N GLN A 178 -21.51 17.33 8.22
CA GLN A 178 -21.35 17.32 6.76
C GLN A 178 -20.11 16.53 6.34
N ILE A 179 -18.97 16.74 7.00
CA ILE A 179 -17.73 15.99 6.72
C ILE A 179 -17.93 14.50 7.00
N ARG A 180 -18.67 14.13 8.06
CA ARG A 180 -18.98 12.72 8.33
C ARG A 180 -19.73 12.07 7.19
N VAL A 181 -20.81 12.71 6.70
CA VAL A 181 -21.60 12.22 5.57
C VAL A 181 -20.74 12.10 4.30
N ILE A 182 -19.84 13.06 4.06
CA ILE A 182 -18.91 13.01 2.92
C ILE A 182 -17.96 11.81 3.05
N LEU A 183 -17.42 11.56 4.24
CA LEU A 183 -16.51 10.44 4.47
C LEU A 183 -17.22 9.10 4.33
N GLU A 184 -18.45 8.96 4.80
CA GLU A 184 -19.27 7.75 4.59
C GLU A 184 -19.45 7.45 3.10
N LYS A 185 -19.80 8.46 2.30
CA LYS A 185 -19.89 8.33 0.83
C LYS A 185 -18.56 7.93 0.21
N ILE A 186 -17.45 8.48 0.69
CA ILE A 186 -16.11 8.13 0.20
C ILE A 186 -15.74 6.68 0.55
N VAL A 187 -16.08 6.20 1.74
CA VAL A 187 -15.84 4.80 2.14
C VAL A 187 -16.61 3.86 1.22
N LEU A 188 -17.90 4.12 0.99
CA LEU A 188 -18.73 3.33 0.07
C LEU A 188 -18.14 3.34 -1.34
N MET A 189 -17.76 4.52 -1.84
CA MET A 189 -17.12 4.68 -3.15
C MET A 189 -15.88 3.79 -3.27
N ILE A 190 -14.98 3.78 -2.27
CA ILE A 190 -13.77 2.93 -2.30
C ILE A 190 -14.14 1.44 -2.27
N CYS A 191 -15.16 1.05 -1.49
CA CYS A 191 -15.66 -0.33 -1.48
C CYS A 191 -16.18 -0.76 -2.86
N GLU A 192 -17.00 0.08 -3.51
CA GLU A 192 -17.45 -0.14 -4.90
C GLU A 192 -16.26 -0.23 -5.87
N GLY A 193 -15.24 0.61 -5.67
CA GLY A 193 -14.01 0.60 -6.45
C GLY A 193 -13.26 -0.73 -6.42
N THR A 194 -13.46 -1.59 -5.43
CA THR A 194 -12.86 -2.95 -5.43
C THR A 194 -13.42 -3.86 -6.52
N LEU A 195 -14.57 -3.51 -7.10
CA LEU A 195 -15.24 -4.23 -8.19
C LEU A 195 -15.09 -3.50 -9.54
N ASP A 196 -14.22 -2.49 -9.64
CA ASP A 196 -13.98 -1.74 -10.88
C ASP A 196 -13.47 -2.66 -12.02
N GLU A 197 -13.87 -2.32 -13.25
CA GLU A 197 -13.44 -3.02 -14.46
C GLU A 197 -11.95 -2.83 -14.75
N ASP A 198 -11.34 -1.73 -14.31
CA ASP A 198 -9.89 -1.51 -14.41
C ASP A 198 -9.14 -2.17 -13.25
N ASP A 199 -8.21 -3.06 -13.59
CA ASP A 199 -7.39 -3.82 -12.64
C ASP A 199 -6.62 -2.91 -11.66
N GLY A 200 -6.07 -1.79 -12.16
CA GLY A 200 -5.28 -0.87 -11.35
C GLY A 200 -6.12 -0.08 -10.34
N VAL A 201 -7.37 0.24 -10.68
CA VAL A 201 -8.34 0.82 -9.74
C VAL A 201 -8.73 -0.21 -8.69
N SER A 202 -9.21 -1.37 -9.13
CA SER A 202 -9.73 -2.43 -8.25
C SER A 202 -8.70 -2.89 -7.22
N VAL A 203 -7.49 -3.22 -7.67
CA VAL A 203 -6.39 -3.65 -6.78
C VAL A 203 -5.92 -2.51 -5.87
N GLY A 204 -5.89 -1.27 -6.38
CA GLY A 204 -5.56 -0.08 -5.59
C GLY A 204 -6.53 0.14 -4.42
N CYS A 205 -7.83 0.05 -4.69
CA CYS A 205 -8.89 0.16 -3.68
C CYS A 205 -8.81 -0.97 -2.65
N LEU A 206 -8.68 -2.23 -3.12
CA LEU A 206 -8.57 -3.40 -2.25
C LEU A 206 -7.37 -3.29 -1.30
N ARG A 207 -6.20 -2.93 -1.83
CA ARG A 207 -4.97 -2.72 -1.04
C ARG A 207 -5.15 -1.60 -0.01
N GLY A 208 -5.76 -0.49 -0.42
CA GLY A 208 -6.02 0.65 0.45
C GLY A 208 -6.94 0.29 1.62
N ILE A 209 -8.04 -0.39 1.33
CA ILE A 209 -9.01 -0.88 2.31
C ILE A 209 -8.33 -1.84 3.31
N ILE A 210 -7.63 -2.86 2.82
CA ILE A 210 -6.99 -3.85 3.70
C ILE A 210 -5.95 -3.18 4.60
N LYS A 211 -5.22 -2.19 4.09
CA LYS A 211 -4.27 -1.40 4.89
C LYS A 211 -4.98 -0.63 6.01
N ILE A 212 -6.12 0.01 5.74
CA ILE A 212 -6.95 0.70 6.76
C ILE A 212 -7.37 -0.30 7.84
N SER A 213 -7.94 -1.42 7.40
CA SER A 213 -8.47 -2.49 8.25
C SER A 213 -7.45 -3.16 9.15
N ILE A 214 -6.16 -3.12 8.79
CA ILE A 214 -5.06 -3.69 9.59
C ILE A 214 -4.39 -2.61 10.43
N GLY A 215 -4.22 -1.41 9.87
CA GLY A 215 -3.62 -0.27 10.55
C GLY A 215 -4.43 0.23 11.74
N SER A 216 -5.74 -0.03 11.79
CA SER A 216 -6.59 0.30 12.94
C SER A 216 -6.18 -0.44 14.23
N ARG A 217 -5.48 -1.58 14.11
CA ARG A 217 -5.11 -2.46 15.23
C ARG A 217 -3.93 -1.98 16.08
N GLY A 218 -3.34 -0.82 15.75
CA GLY A 218 -2.24 -0.22 16.50
C GLY A 218 -2.70 0.56 17.75
N THR A 219 -1.75 0.96 18.61
CA THR A 219 -1.97 1.82 19.78
C THR A 219 -2.07 3.31 19.39
N ALA A 220 -2.81 3.61 18.33
CA ALA A 220 -2.91 4.96 17.79
C ALA A 220 -3.93 5.81 18.57
N PRO A 221 -3.75 7.14 18.61
CA PRO A 221 -4.88 8.02 18.92
C PRO A 221 -6.01 7.72 17.93
N LEU A 222 -7.26 7.68 18.42
CA LEU A 222 -8.48 7.36 17.66
C LEU A 222 -8.72 5.87 17.35
N LYS A 223 -8.10 4.95 18.11
CA LYS A 223 -8.27 3.50 17.97
C LYS A 223 -9.74 3.07 17.82
N SER A 224 -10.64 3.49 18.72
CA SER A 224 -12.05 3.08 18.69
C SER A 224 -12.78 3.47 17.39
N THR A 225 -12.55 4.67 16.86
CA THR A 225 -13.16 5.12 15.60
C THR A 225 -12.55 4.40 14.40
N LYS A 226 -11.24 4.18 14.40
CA LYS A 226 -10.54 3.42 13.35
C LYS A 226 -10.98 1.95 13.36
N ASP A 227 -11.20 1.38 14.54
CA ASP A 227 -11.70 0.02 14.71
C ASP A 227 -13.14 -0.11 14.23
N ALA A 228 -14.03 0.83 14.60
CA ALA A 228 -15.41 0.83 14.10
C ALA A 228 -15.47 0.95 12.56
N LEU A 229 -14.68 1.86 11.98
CA LEU A 229 -14.58 2.00 10.53
C LEU A 229 -14.00 0.74 9.87
N ALA A 230 -12.94 0.17 10.45
CA ALA A 230 -12.36 -1.07 9.96
C ALA A 230 -13.38 -2.21 9.98
N THR A 231 -14.18 -2.33 11.05
CA THR A 231 -15.27 -3.32 11.15
C THR A 231 -16.32 -3.10 10.08
N SER A 232 -16.81 -1.87 9.85
CA SER A 232 -17.79 -1.60 8.79
C SER A 232 -17.23 -1.89 7.39
N ILE A 233 -15.97 -1.54 7.15
CA ILE A 233 -15.26 -1.88 5.91
C ILE A 233 -15.16 -3.41 5.77
N TRP A 234 -14.85 -4.12 6.85
CA TRP A 234 -14.84 -5.57 6.87
C TRP A 234 -16.20 -6.13 6.52
N ASP A 235 -17.29 -5.71 7.15
CA ASP A 235 -18.64 -6.20 6.85
C ASP A 235 -19.00 -6.03 5.36
N LEU A 236 -18.64 -4.88 4.78
CA LEU A 236 -18.82 -4.61 3.34
C LEU A 236 -17.96 -5.50 2.45
N LEU A 237 -16.69 -5.73 2.81
CA LEU A 237 -15.81 -6.66 2.09
C LEU A 237 -16.33 -8.09 2.19
N LEU A 238 -16.81 -8.51 3.36
CA LEU A 238 -17.32 -9.86 3.62
C LEU A 238 -18.54 -10.16 2.76
N ALA A 239 -19.48 -9.20 2.68
CA ALA A 239 -20.64 -9.33 1.80
C ALA A 239 -20.24 -9.52 0.32
N ASN A 240 -19.09 -9.00 -0.09
CA ASN A 240 -18.62 -9.00 -1.49
C ASN A 240 -17.40 -9.89 -1.74
N ILE A 241 -17.01 -10.74 -0.79
CA ILE A 241 -15.72 -11.45 -0.84
C ILE A 241 -15.62 -12.43 -2.02
N ILE A 242 -16.74 -13.09 -2.37
CA ILE A 242 -16.80 -14.03 -3.49
C ILE A 242 -16.67 -13.30 -4.83
N PRO A 243 -17.47 -12.24 -5.12
CA PRO A 243 -17.27 -11.38 -6.28
C PRO A 243 -15.84 -10.84 -6.40
N ILE A 244 -15.28 -10.28 -5.30
CA ILE A 244 -13.91 -9.77 -5.27
C ILE A 244 -12.92 -10.88 -5.61
N GLY A 245 -13.02 -12.03 -4.96
CA GLY A 245 -12.14 -13.19 -5.23
C GLY A 245 -12.20 -13.66 -6.68
N LYS A 246 -13.40 -13.80 -7.25
CA LYS A 246 -13.58 -14.18 -8.67
C LYS A 246 -12.98 -13.14 -9.62
N ARG A 247 -13.19 -11.86 -9.33
CA ARG A 247 -12.65 -10.74 -10.12
C ARG A 247 -11.11 -10.72 -10.09
N MET A 248 -10.52 -10.91 -8.90
CA MET A 248 -9.06 -10.99 -8.74
C MET A 248 -8.47 -12.23 -9.42
N ASP A 249 -9.23 -13.32 -9.51
CA ASP A 249 -8.85 -14.53 -10.25
C ASP A 249 -8.84 -14.32 -11.78
N GLN A 250 -9.62 -13.36 -12.28
CA GLN A 250 -9.75 -13.02 -13.70
C GLN A 250 -8.74 -11.97 -14.18
N LEU A 251 -7.86 -11.46 -13.29
CA LEU A 251 -6.83 -10.49 -13.67
C LEU A 251 -5.91 -11.06 -14.76
N GLU A 252 -5.75 -10.32 -15.85
CA GLU A 252 -4.97 -10.75 -17.00
C GLU A 252 -3.48 -10.88 -16.68
N SER A 253 -2.80 -11.84 -17.32
CA SER A 253 -1.36 -12.05 -17.14
C SER A 253 -0.51 -10.88 -17.64
N ALA A 254 -1.04 -9.97 -18.45
CA ALA A 254 -0.33 -8.77 -18.89
C ALA A 254 -0.02 -7.78 -17.74
N HIS A 255 -0.72 -7.90 -16.60
CA HIS A 255 -0.55 -7.03 -15.44
C HIS A 255 -0.05 -7.80 -14.20
N ILE A 256 1.10 -8.45 -14.35
CA ILE A 256 1.75 -9.27 -13.30
C ILE A 256 1.86 -8.53 -11.96
N GLU A 257 2.15 -7.22 -12.00
CA GLU A 257 2.24 -6.39 -10.80
C GLU A 257 0.91 -6.33 -10.04
N TYR A 258 -0.20 -6.06 -10.73
CA TYR A 258 -1.53 -6.02 -10.12
C TYR A 258 -1.97 -7.38 -9.63
N LYS A 259 -1.67 -8.45 -10.38
CA LYS A 259 -1.94 -9.82 -9.95
C LYS A 259 -1.19 -10.17 -8.66
N ARG A 260 0.09 -9.79 -8.56
CA ARG A 260 0.90 -9.96 -7.34
C ARG A 260 0.32 -9.18 -6.16
N ASP A 261 -0.04 -7.92 -6.37
CA ASP A 261 -0.60 -7.05 -5.33
C ASP A 261 -1.99 -7.53 -4.87
N ALA A 262 -2.81 -8.02 -5.80
CA ALA A 262 -4.09 -8.67 -5.52
C ALA A 262 -3.89 -9.94 -4.67
N GLN A 263 -3.00 -10.84 -5.08
CA GLN A 263 -2.70 -12.07 -4.34
C GLN A 263 -2.19 -11.79 -2.93
N ARG A 264 -1.32 -10.79 -2.78
CA ARG A 264 -0.82 -10.36 -1.46
C ARG A 264 -1.96 -9.80 -0.59
N SER A 265 -2.81 -8.98 -1.17
CA SER A 265 -4.00 -8.42 -0.51
C SER A 265 -4.96 -9.54 -0.07
N LEU A 266 -5.28 -10.48 -0.96
CA LEU A 266 -6.12 -11.65 -0.64
C LEU A 266 -5.48 -12.56 0.42
N ALA A 267 -4.17 -12.78 0.37
CA ALA A 267 -3.48 -13.58 1.39
C ALA A 267 -3.56 -12.92 2.77
N LEU A 268 -3.41 -11.60 2.82
CA LEU A 268 -3.51 -10.83 4.05
C LEU A 268 -4.95 -10.84 4.60
N LEU A 269 -5.93 -10.73 3.71
CA LEU A 269 -7.35 -10.89 3.98
C LEU A 269 -7.69 -12.28 4.55
N SER A 270 -7.20 -13.35 3.93
CA SER A 270 -7.33 -14.73 4.43
C SER A 270 -6.66 -14.94 5.79
N ALA A 271 -5.48 -14.34 6.00
CA ALA A 271 -4.78 -14.42 7.28
C ALA A 271 -5.62 -13.79 8.40
N VAL A 272 -6.19 -12.61 8.15
CA VAL A 272 -7.09 -11.95 9.11
C VAL A 272 -8.31 -12.80 9.40
N ALA A 273 -9.02 -13.26 8.36
CA ALA A 273 -10.21 -14.10 8.48
C ALA A 273 -9.99 -15.34 9.35
N LEU A 274 -8.90 -16.06 9.12
CA LEU A 274 -8.59 -17.32 9.80
C LEU A 274 -8.04 -17.11 11.21
N SER A 275 -7.27 -16.04 11.44
CA SER A 275 -6.71 -15.72 12.77
C SER A 275 -7.78 -15.34 13.80
N GLY A 276 -9.00 -15.02 13.36
CA GLY A 276 -10.05 -14.49 14.24
C GLY A 276 -9.66 -13.18 14.94
N ALA A 277 -8.53 -12.57 14.57
CA ALA A 277 -8.04 -11.34 15.17
C ALA A 277 -9.05 -10.22 14.88
N SER A 278 -9.92 -10.00 15.86
CA SER A 278 -10.93 -8.96 16.07
C SER A 278 -11.94 -8.70 14.93
N LEU A 279 -12.90 -9.62 14.75
CA LEU A 279 -14.32 -9.25 14.60
C LEU A 279 -15.03 -9.14 15.98
N ASN A 280 -14.31 -9.48 17.05
CA ASN A 280 -14.75 -9.21 18.41
C ASN A 280 -14.68 -7.71 18.67
N VAL A 281 -15.79 -7.03 18.42
CA VAL A 281 -16.19 -5.86 19.21
C VAL A 281 -16.13 -6.34 20.66
N GLU A 282 -15.08 -5.97 21.40
CA GLU A 282 -15.14 -6.04 22.85
C GLU A 282 -16.41 -5.29 23.24
N LYS A 283 -17.39 -5.99 23.80
CA LYS A 283 -18.43 -5.35 24.59
C LYS A 283 -17.68 -4.62 25.70
N VAL A 284 -17.42 -3.33 25.47
CA VAL A 284 -16.92 -2.46 26.51
C VAL A 284 -18.06 -2.34 27.51
N THR A 285 -18.09 -3.21 28.51
CA THR A 285 -18.79 -2.95 29.75
C THR A 285 -18.01 -1.83 30.43
N VAL A 286 -18.31 -0.59 30.05
CA VAL A 286 -17.94 0.58 30.85
C VAL A 286 -18.82 0.52 32.09
N GLY A 287 -18.19 0.26 33.23
CA GLY A 287 -18.82 0.43 34.53
C GLY A 287 -19.32 1.86 34.68
N ASP A 288 -20.59 1.95 35.06
CA ASP A 288 -21.28 3.07 35.72
C ASP A 288 -20.72 4.48 35.48
N LYS A 289 -21.35 5.19 34.53
CA LYS A 289 -22.00 6.48 34.81
C LYS A 289 -22.83 6.94 33.61
N ASN A 290 -24.09 7.26 33.91
CA ASN A 290 -25.12 7.76 33.01
C ASN A 290 -24.63 8.92 32.13
N LEU A 291 -24.46 8.65 30.84
CA LEU A 291 -24.66 9.62 29.78
C LEU A 291 -25.62 8.98 28.77
N ASN A 292 -26.86 9.44 28.78
CA ASN A 292 -27.86 9.12 27.77
C ASN A 292 -27.39 9.69 26.41
N PHE A 293 -26.59 8.91 25.69
CA PHE A 293 -26.66 8.91 24.24
C PHE A 293 -27.66 7.81 23.87
N GLU A 294 -28.76 8.20 23.24
CA GLU A 294 -29.64 7.26 22.57
C GLU A 294 -28.79 6.43 21.60
N ASN A 295 -28.53 5.20 22.01
CA ASN A 295 -27.91 4.18 21.20
C ASN A 295 -28.80 3.98 19.98
N ASN A 296 -28.30 4.36 18.80
CA ASN A 296 -28.73 3.71 17.57
C ASN A 296 -28.32 2.23 17.68
N SER A 297 -29.26 1.45 18.21
CA SER A 297 -29.24 0.02 18.47
C SER A 297 -29.38 -0.81 17.18
N ALA A 298 -28.71 -0.40 16.10
CA ALA A 298 -28.77 -1.09 14.80
C ALA A 298 -27.55 -1.98 14.48
N LEU A 299 -26.53 -2.06 15.36
CA LEU A 299 -25.29 -2.80 15.02
C LEU A 299 -24.77 -3.75 16.10
N ASN A 300 -25.66 -4.34 16.91
CA ASN A 300 -25.25 -5.28 17.97
C ASN A 300 -25.72 -6.73 17.80
N ASN A 301 -26.15 -7.15 16.61
CA ASN A 301 -26.60 -8.54 16.38
C ASN A 301 -26.19 -9.17 15.03
N VAL A 302 -25.21 -8.64 14.30
CA VAL A 302 -24.75 -9.28 13.04
C VAL A 302 -23.24 -9.26 12.91
N THR A 303 -22.54 -10.02 13.74
CA THR A 303 -21.51 -10.92 13.20
C THR A 303 -22.04 -12.31 13.45
N ASP A 304 -22.99 -12.71 12.63
CA ASP A 304 -23.57 -14.04 12.63
C ASP A 304 -22.39 -15.02 12.62
N HIS A 305 -22.24 -15.88 13.63
CA HIS A 305 -21.17 -16.87 13.69
C HIS A 305 -21.09 -17.68 12.37
N SER A 306 -22.25 -17.84 11.72
CA SER A 306 -22.43 -18.34 10.37
C SER A 306 -21.60 -17.60 9.29
N GLU A 307 -21.59 -16.27 9.25
CA GLU A 307 -20.86 -15.47 8.25
C GLU A 307 -19.34 -15.55 8.45
N LEU A 308 -18.88 -15.52 9.71
CA LEU A 308 -17.47 -15.73 10.02
C LEU A 308 -17.02 -17.15 9.63
N MET A 309 -17.85 -18.17 9.86
CA MET A 309 -17.54 -19.54 9.45
C MET A 309 -17.56 -19.71 7.93
N LYS A 310 -18.48 -19.05 7.21
CA LYS A 310 -18.48 -19.00 5.74
C LYS A 310 -17.18 -18.37 5.22
N LEU A 311 -16.71 -17.31 5.86
CA LEU A 311 -15.44 -16.66 5.50
C LEU A 311 -14.23 -17.56 5.78
N LYS A 312 -14.13 -18.16 6.97
CA LYS A 312 -13.06 -19.11 7.30
C LYS A 312 -13.04 -20.26 6.29
N LYS A 313 -14.21 -20.80 5.94
CA LYS A 313 -14.35 -21.82 4.90
C LYS A 313 -13.89 -21.33 3.53
N TRP A 314 -14.32 -20.16 3.09
CA TRP A 314 -13.87 -19.55 1.84
C TRP A 314 -12.35 -19.36 1.83
N ALA A 315 -11.75 -18.89 2.92
CA ALA A 315 -10.31 -18.68 3.04
C ALA A 315 -9.54 -20.01 2.92
N VAL A 316 -10.00 -21.07 3.60
CA VAL A 316 -9.43 -22.43 3.44
C VAL A 316 -9.54 -22.89 1.98
N GLU A 317 -10.73 -22.81 1.39
CA GLU A 317 -10.96 -23.23 0.00
C GLU A 317 -10.10 -22.45 -1.00
N TRP A 318 -9.97 -21.14 -0.81
CA TRP A 318 -9.15 -20.29 -1.66
C TRP A 318 -7.66 -20.64 -1.52
N ILE A 319 -7.15 -20.82 -0.30
CA ILE A 319 -5.76 -21.25 -0.07
C ILE A 319 -5.50 -22.60 -0.73
N GLU A 320 -6.38 -23.58 -0.53
CA GLU A 320 -6.19 -24.92 -1.08
C GLU A 320 -6.35 -24.97 -2.60
N ARG A 321 -7.35 -24.30 -3.17
CA ARG A 321 -7.58 -24.31 -4.63
C ARG A 321 -6.65 -23.39 -5.40
N ARG A 322 -6.09 -22.34 -4.79
CA ARG A 322 -5.22 -21.37 -5.47
C ARG A 322 -3.78 -21.40 -5.02
N LEU A 323 -3.49 -21.05 -3.78
CA LEU A 323 -2.09 -20.96 -3.35
C LEU A 323 -1.39 -22.31 -3.47
N LEU A 324 -1.99 -23.40 -2.98
CA LEU A 324 -1.40 -24.73 -3.07
C LEU A 324 -1.34 -25.27 -4.50
N VAL A 325 -2.42 -25.13 -5.29
CA VAL A 325 -2.43 -25.57 -6.69
C VAL A 325 -1.40 -24.80 -7.52
N ASN A 326 -1.27 -23.49 -7.33
CA ASN A 326 -0.28 -22.69 -8.04
C ASN A 326 1.15 -23.05 -7.61
N ILE A 327 1.39 -23.33 -6.32
CA ILE A 327 2.67 -23.87 -5.86
C ILE A 327 2.97 -25.16 -6.61
N SER A 328 2.08 -26.15 -6.59
CA SER A 328 2.30 -27.45 -7.27
C SER A 328 2.50 -27.29 -8.78
N LYS A 329 1.67 -26.49 -9.47
CA LYS A 329 1.83 -26.23 -10.91
C LYS A 329 3.16 -25.57 -11.24
N HIS A 330 3.58 -24.58 -10.46
CA HIS A 330 4.88 -23.95 -10.66
C HIS A 330 6.03 -24.90 -10.30
N GLU A 331 5.90 -25.81 -9.32
CA GLU A 331 6.88 -26.88 -9.10
C GLU A 331 7.00 -27.76 -10.33
N GLU A 332 5.89 -28.23 -10.90
CA GLU A 332 5.90 -29.05 -12.11
C GLU A 332 6.60 -28.37 -13.28
N ILE A 333 6.34 -27.07 -13.50
CA ILE A 333 6.99 -26.28 -14.56
C ILE A 333 8.47 -26.04 -14.27
N LEU A 334 8.85 -25.74 -13.03
CA LEU A 334 10.25 -25.46 -12.66
C LEU A 334 11.13 -26.70 -12.70
N PHE A 335 10.56 -27.88 -12.43
CA PHE A 335 11.28 -29.15 -12.42
C PHE A 335 11.03 -29.99 -13.68
N SER A 336 10.33 -29.46 -14.68
CA SER A 336 10.29 -30.06 -16.02
C SER A 336 11.57 -29.67 -16.78
N LYS A 337 12.13 -30.63 -17.54
CA LYS A 337 13.43 -30.50 -18.22
C LYS A 337 13.45 -29.51 -19.40
N GLU A 338 12.37 -28.76 -19.65
CA GLU A 338 12.15 -28.07 -20.94
C GLU A 338 12.16 -26.52 -20.89
N SER A 339 12.45 -25.86 -19.77
CA SER A 339 12.34 -24.38 -19.72
C SER A 339 13.64 -23.61 -19.52
N THR A 340 14.24 -23.18 -20.63
CA THR A 340 15.28 -22.13 -20.66
C THR A 340 14.73 -20.76 -21.06
N ASP A 341 15.23 -19.73 -20.37
CA ASP A 341 15.57 -18.37 -20.85
C ASP A 341 14.74 -17.13 -20.53
N SER A 342 13.51 -17.17 -20.00
CA SER A 342 12.94 -15.97 -19.33
C SER A 342 11.70 -16.29 -18.48
N HIS A 343 10.87 -17.20 -19.01
CA HIS A 343 9.65 -17.65 -18.35
C HIS A 343 9.95 -18.33 -17.00
N THR A 344 11.13 -18.95 -16.88
CA THR A 344 11.61 -19.60 -15.66
C THR A 344 11.79 -18.60 -14.52
N ILE A 345 12.36 -17.41 -14.77
CA ILE A 345 12.56 -16.38 -13.74
C ILE A 345 11.22 -15.88 -13.20
N GLU A 346 10.24 -15.67 -14.08
CA GLU A 346 8.91 -15.22 -13.69
C GLU A 346 8.14 -16.30 -12.92
N THR A 347 8.26 -17.55 -13.33
CA THR A 347 7.69 -18.72 -12.64
C THR A 347 8.33 -18.88 -11.26
N VAL A 348 9.66 -18.77 -11.12
CA VAL A 348 10.36 -18.78 -9.83
C VAL A 348 9.87 -17.65 -8.94
N ARG A 349 9.77 -16.42 -9.46
CA ARG A 349 9.28 -15.27 -8.69
C ARG A 349 7.84 -15.47 -8.19
N SER A 350 6.96 -15.97 -9.05
CA SER A 350 5.56 -16.26 -8.72
C SER A 350 5.44 -17.41 -7.71
N PHE A 351 6.29 -18.43 -7.84
CA PHE A 351 6.40 -19.53 -6.91
C PHE A 351 6.84 -19.07 -5.51
N ILE A 352 7.92 -18.29 -5.42
CA ILE A 352 8.43 -17.74 -4.16
C ILE A 352 7.36 -16.86 -3.51
N LEU A 353 6.67 -16.01 -4.28
CA LEU A 353 5.58 -15.18 -3.78
C LEU A 353 4.45 -16.03 -3.18
N ASN A 354 4.02 -17.10 -3.85
CA ASN A 354 2.96 -17.96 -3.34
C ASN A 354 3.38 -18.67 -2.04
N CYS A 355 4.63 -19.15 -1.97
CA CYS A 355 5.17 -19.74 -0.75
C CYS A 355 5.27 -18.71 0.38
N TYR A 356 5.72 -17.49 0.09
CA TYR A 356 5.78 -16.38 1.04
C TYR A 356 4.37 -16.01 1.55
N ASN A 357 3.37 -15.89 0.67
CA ASN A 357 2.00 -15.60 1.05
C ASN A 357 1.43 -16.69 1.96
N LEU A 358 1.70 -17.97 1.66
CA LEU A 358 1.27 -19.10 2.47
C LEU A 358 1.94 -19.11 3.85
N LEU A 359 3.24 -18.82 3.92
CA LEU A 359 3.97 -18.67 5.18
C LEU A 359 3.52 -17.46 5.98
N HIS A 360 3.22 -16.34 5.30
CA HIS A 360 2.71 -15.13 5.93
C HIS A 360 1.37 -15.39 6.60
N ILE A 361 0.45 -16.09 5.90
CA ILE A 361 -0.79 -16.59 6.48
C ILE A 361 -0.43 -17.41 7.72
N CYS A 362 0.33 -18.50 7.59
CA CYS A 362 0.65 -19.40 8.71
C CYS A 362 1.28 -18.68 9.92
N GLY A 363 2.16 -17.70 9.72
CA GLY A 363 2.79 -16.91 10.77
C GLY A 363 1.85 -15.97 11.51
N LYS A 364 0.76 -15.53 10.86
CA LYS A 364 -0.27 -14.65 11.45
C LYS A 364 -1.44 -15.41 12.09
N LEU A 365 -1.54 -16.72 11.86
CA LEU A 365 -2.62 -17.55 12.36
C LEU A 365 -2.51 -17.83 13.87
N CYS A 366 -3.49 -17.37 14.64
CA CYS A 366 -3.90 -17.93 15.94
C CYS A 366 -5.15 -18.79 15.68
N LEU A 367 -5.05 -20.11 15.77
CA LEU A 367 -6.11 -21.02 15.34
C LEU A 367 -6.73 -21.77 16.50
N ASP A 368 -8.04 -21.99 16.37
CA ASP A 368 -8.78 -23.00 17.11
C ASP A 368 -8.34 -24.42 16.66
N GLU A 369 -8.60 -25.44 17.48
CA GLU A 369 -8.17 -26.83 17.21
C GLU A 369 -8.54 -27.33 15.82
N GLU A 370 -9.73 -26.96 15.31
CA GLU A 370 -10.25 -27.36 14.00
C GLU A 370 -9.33 -26.96 12.83
N TYR A 371 -8.67 -25.79 12.92
CA TYR A 371 -7.87 -25.23 11.84
C TYR A 371 -6.36 -25.46 12.02
N SER A 372 -5.93 -25.85 13.24
CA SER A 372 -4.53 -26.11 13.59
C SER A 372 -3.83 -27.09 12.62
N LYS A 373 -4.55 -28.13 12.17
CA LYS A 373 -4.08 -29.13 11.20
C LYS A 373 -3.69 -28.52 9.85
N PHE A 374 -4.39 -27.48 9.40
CA PHE A 374 -4.11 -26.81 8.13
C PHE A 374 -2.83 -25.99 8.21
N LYS A 375 -2.59 -25.28 9.32
CA LYS A 375 -1.36 -24.50 9.53
C LYS A 375 -0.12 -25.36 9.40
N LEU A 376 -0.09 -26.53 10.05
CA LEU A 376 1.05 -27.44 9.95
C LEU A 376 1.24 -27.94 8.52
N LYS A 377 0.16 -28.46 7.89
CA LYS A 377 0.17 -28.95 6.50
C LYS A 377 0.68 -27.90 5.51
N TRP A 378 0.14 -26.68 5.59
CA TRP A 378 0.49 -25.57 4.71
C TRP A 378 1.92 -25.06 4.94
N THR A 379 2.35 -24.94 6.19
CA THR A 379 3.72 -24.55 6.55
C THR A 379 4.73 -25.56 6.02
N GLN A 380 4.48 -26.86 6.26
CA GLN A 380 5.33 -27.94 5.77
C GLN A 380 5.42 -27.93 4.25
N LYS A 381 4.29 -27.78 3.55
CA LYS A 381 4.29 -27.69 2.08
C LYS A 381 5.08 -26.48 1.60
N ALA A 382 4.84 -25.28 2.14
CA ALA A 382 5.55 -24.08 1.72
C ALA A 382 7.07 -24.17 1.94
N ILE A 383 7.51 -24.66 3.11
CA ILE A 383 8.93 -24.83 3.42
C ILE A 383 9.55 -25.90 2.53
N ALA A 384 8.92 -27.07 2.38
CA ALA A 384 9.43 -28.14 1.53
C ALA A 384 9.58 -27.69 0.07
N SER A 385 8.58 -26.95 -0.44
CA SER A 385 8.58 -26.34 -1.76
C SER A 385 9.72 -25.34 -1.94
N LEU A 386 9.93 -24.42 -0.98
CA LEU A 386 11.04 -23.46 -1.01
C LEU A 386 12.41 -24.15 -0.93
N VAL A 387 12.56 -25.12 -0.02
CA VAL A 387 13.80 -25.91 0.13
C VAL A 387 14.13 -26.62 -1.17
N LYS A 388 13.14 -27.23 -1.84
CA LYS A 388 13.34 -27.93 -3.12
C LYS A 388 13.82 -26.99 -4.23
N VAL A 389 13.25 -25.79 -4.32
CA VAL A 389 13.70 -24.78 -5.29
C VAL A 389 15.11 -24.30 -4.95
N LEU A 390 15.38 -23.90 -3.71
CA LEU A 390 16.70 -23.45 -3.28
C LEU A 390 17.77 -24.53 -3.49
N SER A 391 17.49 -25.80 -3.16
CA SER A 391 18.44 -26.89 -3.37
C SER A 391 18.77 -27.14 -4.83
N THR A 392 17.80 -26.94 -5.73
CA THR A 392 18.01 -27.14 -7.17
C THR A 392 18.86 -26.03 -7.75
N PHE A 393 18.55 -24.77 -7.44
CA PHE A 393 19.36 -23.62 -7.89
C PHE A 393 20.73 -23.54 -7.22
N CYS A 394 20.90 -24.05 -5.98
CA CYS A 394 22.21 -24.17 -5.35
C CYS A 394 23.04 -25.32 -5.96
N ALA A 395 22.43 -26.47 -6.28
CA ALA A 395 23.14 -27.58 -6.93
C ALA A 395 23.65 -27.22 -8.33
N ASP A 396 22.87 -26.46 -9.10
CA ASP A 396 23.30 -25.94 -10.40
C ASP A 396 24.47 -24.95 -10.28
N SER A 397 24.55 -24.20 -9.16
CA SER A 397 25.69 -23.30 -8.90
C SER A 397 27.00 -24.06 -8.58
N GLU A 398 26.90 -25.22 -7.91
CA GLU A 398 28.07 -26.08 -7.66
C GLU A 398 28.54 -26.81 -8.93
N GLN A 399 27.63 -27.14 -9.86
CA GLN A 399 28.00 -27.71 -11.17
C GLN A 399 28.65 -26.68 -12.11
N LEU A 400 28.19 -25.42 -12.08
CA LEU A 400 28.77 -24.32 -12.86
C LEU A 400 30.22 -23.97 -12.47
N ASP A 401 30.61 -24.22 -11.22
CA ASP A 401 32.01 -24.06 -10.79
C ASP A 401 32.89 -25.25 -11.19
N THR A 402 32.35 -26.45 -11.39
CA THR A 402 33.15 -27.59 -11.87
C THR A 402 33.46 -27.54 -13.37
N GLU A 403 32.60 -26.95 -14.20
CA GLU A 403 32.89 -26.79 -15.65
C GLU A 403 33.83 -25.62 -15.96
N LYS A 404 33.93 -24.60 -15.09
CA LYS A 404 34.90 -23.51 -15.26
C LYS A 404 36.31 -23.82 -14.73
N VAL A 405 36.47 -24.85 -13.89
CA VAL A 405 37.78 -25.23 -13.31
C VAL A 405 38.61 -26.14 -14.24
N HIS A 406 38.07 -26.60 -15.38
CA HIS A 406 38.86 -27.31 -16.40
C HIS A 406 39.41 -26.43 -17.54
N ASN A 407 39.07 -25.13 -17.58
CA ASN A 407 39.64 -24.19 -18.55
C ASN A 407 39.89 -22.82 -17.92
N SER A 408 40.83 -22.73 -16.97
CA SER A 408 41.69 -21.56 -16.79
C SER A 408 42.74 -21.82 -15.72
N VAL A 409 43.93 -22.16 -16.19
CA VAL A 409 45.16 -22.02 -15.42
C VAL A 409 45.44 -20.53 -15.21
N GLN A 410 45.81 -20.20 -13.97
CA GLN A 410 46.47 -18.99 -13.48
C GLN A 410 45.63 -17.71 -13.33
N LEU A 411 45.26 -17.44 -12.07
CA LEU A 411 45.13 -16.10 -11.53
C LEU A 411 45.81 -16.06 -10.15
N ASP A 412 46.74 -15.12 -10.00
CA ASP A 412 47.55 -14.87 -8.82
C ASP A 412 46.70 -14.55 -7.58
N ILE A 413 47.06 -15.18 -6.46
CA ILE A 413 46.49 -14.93 -5.13
C ILE A 413 47.35 -13.86 -4.42
N PRO A 414 46.82 -12.67 -4.08
CA PRO A 414 47.38 -11.89 -3.00
C PRO A 414 46.85 -12.42 -1.66
N LYS A 415 47.79 -12.86 -0.82
CA LYS A 415 47.57 -13.30 0.56
C LYS A 415 47.14 -12.13 1.45
N SER A 416 45.93 -12.17 1.98
CA SER A 416 45.50 -11.67 3.32
C SER A 416 43.97 -11.64 3.31
N SER A 417 43.20 -12.26 4.20
CA SER A 417 43.37 -12.38 5.64
C SER A 417 42.56 -13.58 6.15
N SER A 418 43.26 -14.54 6.73
CA SER A 418 42.71 -15.64 7.50
C SER A 418 42.21 -15.18 8.88
N ASN A 419 41.17 -15.87 9.35
CA ASN A 419 40.65 -15.96 10.73
C ASN A 419 39.52 -14.98 11.07
N PHE A 420 38.30 -15.50 11.21
CA PHE A 420 37.72 -15.82 12.52
C PHE A 420 36.36 -16.54 12.34
N PHE A 421 36.11 -17.56 13.16
CA PHE A 421 34.88 -18.37 13.30
C PHE A 421 34.68 -19.60 12.40
N THR A 422 35.44 -20.66 12.70
CA THR A 422 34.92 -22.03 12.69
C THR A 422 35.15 -22.65 14.07
N LYS A 423 34.06 -22.96 14.79
CA LYS A 423 34.03 -24.07 15.75
C LYS A 423 32.59 -24.48 16.07
N ASN A 424 32.38 -25.79 15.92
CA ASN A 424 31.34 -26.63 16.49
C ASN A 424 29.98 -26.67 15.78
N PHE A 425 29.81 -27.63 14.88
CA PHE A 425 28.78 -28.68 15.03
C PHE A 425 29.19 -29.93 14.24
N HIS A 426 29.61 -30.98 14.95
CA HIS A 426 29.75 -32.33 14.42
C HIS A 426 28.39 -33.02 14.47
N LEU A 427 27.88 -33.46 13.32
CA LEU A 427 26.85 -34.50 13.21
C LEU A 427 27.48 -35.68 12.47
N LYS A 428 27.83 -36.73 13.21
CA LYS A 428 28.22 -38.04 12.68
C LYS A 428 26.99 -38.67 12.01
N LYS A 429 27.11 -39.02 10.73
CA LYS A 429 26.26 -40.02 10.08
C LYS A 429 27.10 -41.29 9.85
N ALA A 430 26.45 -42.41 10.10
CA ALA A 430 26.93 -43.77 9.96
C ALA A 430 27.22 -44.14 8.50
N HIS A 431 28.16 -45.07 8.31
CA HIS A 431 28.03 -46.13 7.32
C HIS A 431 28.96 -47.31 7.65
N ASP A 432 28.34 -48.46 7.89
CA ASP A 432 28.85 -49.80 7.56
C ASP A 432 28.97 -49.92 6.02
N PRO A 433 29.86 -50.78 5.44
CA PRO A 433 29.67 -52.23 5.58
C PRO A 433 30.89 -53.18 5.51
N SER A 434 30.72 -54.32 6.21
CA SER A 434 30.95 -55.71 5.81
C SER A 434 32.36 -56.32 5.61
N THR A 435 32.42 -57.60 5.98
CA THR A 435 33.42 -58.67 5.74
C THR A 435 34.65 -58.62 6.65
N GLY A 436 35.09 -59.68 7.32
CA GLY A 436 34.74 -61.09 7.38
C GLY A 436 35.84 -61.83 8.17
N SER A 437 35.55 -63.06 8.57
CA SER A 437 36.44 -64.12 9.09
C SER A 437 37.21 -63.92 10.42
N ASP A 438 36.83 -64.82 11.33
CA ASP A 438 37.69 -65.75 12.07
C ASP A 438 38.38 -65.39 13.39
N SER A 439 38.06 -66.27 14.35
CA SER A 439 38.89 -66.79 15.45
C SER A 439 39.20 -65.80 16.58
N SER A 440 39.35 -66.15 17.85
CA SER A 440 39.11 -67.31 18.70
C SER A 440 39.71 -66.92 20.07
N VAL A 441 39.24 -67.55 21.15
CA VAL A 441 39.96 -67.77 22.42
C VAL A 441 39.94 -66.66 23.50
N MET A 442 39.36 -67.06 24.65
CA MET A 442 39.60 -66.68 26.07
C MET A 442 39.49 -65.20 26.47
N MET A 443 38.83 -64.80 27.56
CA MET A 443 38.31 -65.43 28.78
C MET A 443 36.92 -64.89 29.11
#